data_AF-A0A3M5DYM1-F1
#
_entry.id   AF-A0A3M5DYM1-F1
#
_cell.length_a   1.000
_cell.length_b   1.000
_cell.length_c   1.000
_cell.angle_alpha   90.00
_cell.angle_beta   90.00
_cell.angle_gamma   90.00
#
_symmetry.space_group_name_H-M   'P 1'
#
loop_
_entity.id
_entity.type
_entity.pdbx_description
1 polymer ?
#
loop_
_entity_poly.entity_id
_entity_poly.type
_entity_poly.pdbx_seq_one_letter_code
_entity_poly.pdbx_strand_id
1 'polypeptide(L)' 'MEALTAASVAALTIYDMCKAVDRGMVIEQVQLLEKLGGKSGHYRKEEEGQA' A
#
# COMPACT_ATOMS: atom_id res chain seq x y z
N MET A 1 -2.23 11.46 -1.83
CA MET A 1 -2.78 10.88 -0.58
C MET A 1 -3.76 9.78 -0.92
N GLU A 2 -4.68 10.09 -1.82
CA GLU A 2 -5.74 9.28 -2.43
C GLU A 2 -5.29 7.85 -2.75
N ALA A 3 -4.15 7.67 -3.42
CA ALA A 3 -3.65 6.34 -3.78
C ALA A 3 -3.34 5.45 -2.54
N LEU A 4 -2.67 6.02 -1.53
CA LEU A 4 -2.36 5.32 -0.28
C LEU A 4 -3.63 5.06 0.54
N THR A 5 -4.53 6.03 0.61
CA THR A 5 -5.81 5.86 1.28
C THR A 5 -6.63 4.75 0.63
N ALA A 6 -6.71 4.71 -0.70
CA ALA A 6 -7.43 3.67 -1.42
C ALA A 6 -6.83 2.28 -1.17
N ALA A 7 -5.50 2.15 -1.22
CA ALA A 7 -4.81 0.90 -0.89
C ALA A 7 -5.10 0.44 0.54
N SER A 8 -5.02 1.35 1.52
CA SER A 8 -5.32 1.04 2.91
C SER A 8 -6.77 0.60 3.12
N VAL A 9 -7.74 1.30 2.52
CA VAL A 9 -9.16 0.95 2.64
C VAL A 9 -9.42 -0.42 2.00
N ALA A 10 -8.87 -0.69 0.82
CA ALA A 10 -8.99 -1.99 0.18
C ALA A 10 -8.41 -3.13 1.05
N ALA A 11 -7.22 -2.93 1.62
CA ALA A 11 -6.60 -3.90 2.53
C ALA A 11 -7.44 -4.11 3.80
N LEU A 12 -8.00 -3.05 4.37
CA LEU A 12 -8.91 -3.14 5.51
C LEU A 12 -10.20 -3.86 5.18
N THR A 13 -10.74 -3.70 3.96
CA THR A 13 -11.89 -4.49 3.50
C THR A 13 -11.55 -5.98 3.42
N ILE A 14 -10.37 -6.33 2.93
CA ILE A 14 -9.91 -7.74 2.93
C ILE A 14 -9.80 -8.27 4.35
N TYR A 15 -9.19 -7.49 5.26
CA TYR A 15 -9.14 -7.87 6.67
C TYR A 15 -10.55 -8.08 7.24
N ASP A 16 -11.49 -7.20 6.95
CA ASP A 16 -12.88 -7.32 7.41
C ASP A 16 -13.55 -8.62 6.93
N MET A 17 -13.32 -9.02 5.69
CA MET A 17 -13.85 -10.28 5.14
C MET A 17 -13.18 -11.53 5.73
N CYS A 18 -11.89 -11.46 6.08
CA CYS A 18 -11.10 -12.61 6.51
C CYS A 18 -10.90 -12.75 8.03
N LYS A 19 -11.20 -11.72 8.83
CA LYS A 19 -10.96 -11.68 10.28
C LYS A 19 -11.61 -12.82 11.09
N ALA A 20 -12.61 -13.48 10.54
CA ALA A 20 -13.24 -14.64 11.18
C ALA A 20 -12.35 -15.90 11.11
N VAL A 21 -11.51 -16.00 10.08
CA VAL A 21 -10.60 -17.13 9.86
C VAL A 21 -9.29 -16.90 10.62
N ASP A 22 -8.71 -15.71 10.48
CA ASP A 22 -7.49 -15.33 11.19
C ASP A 22 -7.56 -13.85 11.62
N ARG A 23 -7.46 -13.61 12.93
CA ARG A 23 -7.43 -12.26 13.52
C ARG A 23 -6.01 -11.68 13.57
N GLY A 24 -4.99 -12.51 13.43
CA GLY A 24 -3.58 -12.15 13.48
C GLY A 24 -3.03 -11.58 12.17
N MET A 25 -3.85 -11.47 11.12
CA MET A 25 -3.44 -10.86 9.85
C MET A 25 -2.86 -9.46 10.06
N VAL A 26 -1.73 -9.18 9.41
CA VAL A 26 -1.07 -7.87 9.45
C VAL A 26 -1.08 -7.26 8.06
N ILE A 27 -1.48 -5.98 7.96
CA ILE A 27 -1.36 -5.19 6.73
C ILE A 27 -0.01 -4.47 6.78
N GLU A 28 0.88 -4.80 5.85
CA GLU A 28 2.24 -4.25 5.79
C GLU A 28 2.50 -3.60 4.42
N GLN A 29 3.64 -2.91 4.28
CA GLN A 29 4.15 -2.43 3.00
C GLN A 29 3.23 -1.45 2.24
N VAL A 30 2.38 -0.69 2.95
CA VAL A 30 1.61 0.42 2.35
C VAL A 30 2.54 1.59 2.04
N GLN A 31 2.87 1.75 0.77
CA GLN A 31 3.86 2.74 0.31
C GLN A 31 3.60 3.19 -1.12
N LEU A 32 4.17 4.34 -1.49
CA LEU A 32 4.04 4.90 -2.82
C LEU A 32 5.13 4.32 -3.72
N LEU A 33 4.74 3.65 -4.80
CA LEU A 33 5.69 3.06 -5.75
C LEU A 33 6.12 4.06 -6.83
N GLU A 34 5.20 4.89 -7.28
CA GLU A 34 5.45 5.84 -8.35
C GLU A 34 4.49 7.03 -8.23
N LYS A 35 4.99 8.21 -8.56
CA LYS A 35 4.18 9.42 -8.74
C LYS A 35 4.79 10.25 -9.85
N LEU A 36 3.98 10.56 -10.85
CA LEU A 36 4.33 11.45 -11.95
C LEU A 36 3.68 12.82 -11.76
N GLY A 37 4.46 13.88 -11.93
CA GLY A 37 3.97 15.26 -12.03
C GLY A 37 3.98 16.08 -10.73
N GLY A 38 3.71 17.37 -10.89
CA GLY A 38 3.85 18.41 -9.86
C GLY A 38 5.26 19.02 -9.82
N LYS A 39 5.48 19.98 -8.91
CA LYS A 39 6.75 20.70 -8.79
C LYS A 39 7.95 19.77 -8.51
N SER A 40 7.70 18.64 -7.86
CA SER A 40 8.72 17.64 -7.51
C SER A 40 9.04 16.63 -8.63
N GLY A 41 8.37 16.70 -9.79
CA GLY A 41 8.68 15.84 -10.92
C GLY A 41 8.26 14.37 -10.74
N HIS A 42 9.03 13.46 -11.32
CA HIS A 42 8.79 12.01 -11.26
C HIS A 42 9.48 11.41 -10.06
N TYR A 43 8.72 10.73 -9.21
CA TYR A 43 9.20 9.89 -8.16
C TYR A 43 8.92 8.43 -8.52
N ARG A 44 9.93 7.57 -8.37
CA ARG A 44 9.78 6.12 -8.45
C ARG A 44 10.60 5.51 -7.32
N LYS A 45 9.99 4.59 -6.57
CA LYS A 45 10.69 3.83 -5.54
C LYS A 45 11.73 2.94 -6.22
N GLU A 46 12.98 3.00 -5.75
CA GLU A 46 14.02 2.08 -6.18
C GLU A 46 13.67 0.67 -5.68
N GLU A 47 13.81 -0.33 -6.54
CA GLU A 47 13.68 -1.72 -6.12
C GLU A 47 14.91 -2.06 -5.28
N GLU A 48 14.79 -2.03 -3.95
CA GLU A 48 15.73 -2.73 -3.08
C GLU A 48 15.59 -4.22 -3.40
N GLY A 49 16.61 -4.76 -4.07
CA GLY A 49 16.65 -6.11 -4.56
C GLY A 49 16.25 -7.13 -3.50
N GLN A 50 15.39 -8.06 -3.92
CA GLN A 50 15.18 -9.33 -3.23
C GLN A 50 16.55 -10.02 -3.08
N ALA A 51 17.09 -10.04 -1.88
CA ALA A 51 18.25 -10.84 -1.48
C ALA A 51 17.76 -12.13 -0.80
#